data_AF-A0A521GMW8-F1
#
_entry.id   AF-A0A521GMW8-F1
#
_cell.length_a   1.000
_cell.length_b   1.000
_cell.length_c   1.000
_cell.angle_alpha   90.00
_cell.angle_beta   90.00
_cell.angle_gamma   90.00
#
_symmetry.space_group_name_H-M   'P 1'
#
loop_
_entity.id
_entity.type
_entity.pdbx_description
1 polymer ?
#
loop_
_entity_poly.entity_id
_entity_poly.type
_entity_poly.pdbx_seq_one_letter_code
_entity_poly.pdbx_strand_id
1 'polypeptide(L)'
;MSAIWFVIVPLLVYIPMFLVELYIAFRRIGKPLDKGGEYLHATWEVTHTFLVLGLNYFMWLYSSAVVDVARAVFVPLIVFGAVFIVRAILYVYLFYIKKSMKPNIAADWVFALCHIMMFICISYVTFAAALMLLSAHYEPNHILLPLLYPGLVLMIPLISVPLYFLYKTKRR
;
A
#
# COMPACT_ATOMS: atom_id res chain seq x y z
N MET A 1 8.37 16.53 -15.71
CA MET A 1 8.19 16.34 -14.25
C MET A 1 9.52 15.92 -13.65
N SER A 2 9.86 16.37 -12.44
CA SER A 2 11.04 15.87 -11.71
C SER A 2 10.91 14.37 -11.43
N ALA A 3 12.01 13.61 -11.52
CA ALA A 3 12.07 12.15 -11.33
C ALA A 3 11.46 11.71 -9.98
N ILE A 4 11.58 12.55 -8.96
CA ILE A 4 11.09 12.29 -7.61
C ILE A 4 9.56 12.11 -7.56
N TRP A 5 8.83 12.73 -8.49
CA TRP A 5 7.38 12.63 -8.55
C TRP A 5 6.91 11.23 -8.94
N PHE A 6 7.72 10.48 -9.70
CA PHE A 6 7.41 9.07 -9.98
C PHE A 6 7.41 8.26 -8.68
N VAL A 7 8.28 8.56 -7.72
CA VAL A 7 8.34 7.86 -6.43
C VAL A 7 7.29 8.38 -5.45
N ILE A 8 7.15 9.70 -5.33
CA ILE A 8 6.31 10.34 -4.32
C ILE A 8 4.82 10.21 -4.63
N VAL A 9 4.38 10.36 -5.89
CA VAL A 9 2.95 10.33 -6.24
C VAL A 9 2.28 9.01 -5.84
N PRO A 10 2.82 7.82 -6.17
CA PRO A 10 2.25 6.56 -5.71
C PRO A 10 2.13 6.48 -4.19
N LEU A 11 3.12 6.98 -3.45
CA LEU A 11 3.10 6.98 -1.97
C LEU A 11 2.05 7.96 -1.42
N LEU A 12 1.91 9.14 -2.03
CA LEU A 12 0.88 10.11 -1.65
C LEU A 12 -0.55 9.61 -1.91
N VAL A 13 -0.76 8.80 -2.95
CA VAL A 13 -2.06 8.17 -3.22
C VAL A 13 -2.26 6.91 -2.36
N TYR A 14 -1.19 6.18 -2.07
CA TYR A 14 -1.21 5.01 -1.20
C TYR A 14 -1.71 5.36 0.20
N ILE A 15 -1.18 6.42 0.83
CA ILE A 15 -1.51 6.80 2.21
C ILE A 15 -3.03 6.95 2.46
N PRO A 16 -3.79 7.78 1.73
CA PRO A 16 -5.23 7.92 1.95
C PRO A 16 -6.01 6.63 1.66
N MET A 17 -5.61 5.86 0.64
CA MET A 17 -6.23 4.56 0.34
C MET A 17 -5.99 3.56 1.46
N PHE A 18 -4.80 3.57 2.05
CA PHE A 18 -4.45 2.73 3.19
C PHE A 18 -5.18 3.15 4.47
N LEU A 19 -5.42 4.45 4.67
CA LEU A 19 -6.26 4.96 5.76
C LEU A 19 -7.72 4.49 5.62
N VAL A 20 -8.22 4.36 4.39
CA VAL A 20 -9.53 3.75 4.13
C VAL A 20 -9.54 2.27 4.53
N GLU A 21 -8.51 1.49 4.16
CA GLU A 21 -8.37 0.09 4.62
C GLU A 21 -8.33 -0.01 6.15
N LEU A 22 -7.52 0.84 6.79
CA LEU A 22 -7.42 0.93 8.24
C LEU A 22 -8.80 1.20 8.87
N TYR A 23 -9.54 2.19 8.35
CA TYR A 23 -10.90 2.48 8.80
C TYR A 23 -11.84 1.28 8.66
N ILE A 24 -11.82 0.59 7.52
CA ILE A 24 -12.66 -0.60 7.30
C ILE A 24 -12.28 -1.73 8.29
N ALA A 25 -10.99 -1.95 8.52
CA ALA A 25 -10.50 -2.96 9.45
C ALA A 25 -11.04 -2.72 10.86
N PHE A 26 -11.01 -1.46 11.34
CA PHE A 26 -11.60 -1.08 12.62
C PHE A 26 -13.13 -1.21 12.63
N ARG A 27 -13.80 -0.73 11.57
CA ARG A 27 -15.26 -0.78 11.46
C ARG A 27 -15.82 -2.21 11.50
N ARG A 28 -15.00 -3.21 11.16
CA ARG A 28 -15.36 -4.63 11.12
C ARG A 28 -15.35 -5.31 12.50
N ILE A 29 -14.64 -4.77 13.48
CA ILE A 29 -14.50 -5.42 14.79
C ILE A 29 -15.86 -5.74 15.39
N GLY A 30 -16.06 -7.02 15.74
CA GLY A 30 -17.30 -7.49 16.36
C GLY A 30 -18.49 -7.63 15.41
N LYS A 31 -18.30 -7.44 14.11
CA LYS A 31 -19.37 -7.63 13.12
C LYS A 31 -19.39 -9.06 12.57
N PRO A 32 -20.59 -9.58 12.23
CA PRO A 32 -20.73 -10.86 11.54
C PRO A 32 -20.05 -10.78 10.16
N LEU A 33 -19.95 -11.94 9.48
CA LEU A 33 -19.34 -12.03 8.16
C LEU A 33 -20.01 -11.03 7.20
N ASP A 34 -19.30 -9.96 6.84
CA ASP A 34 -19.83 -8.94 5.94
C ASP A 34 -19.64 -9.43 4.50
N LYS A 35 -20.76 -9.54 3.75
CA LYS A 35 -20.71 -9.76 2.30
C LYS A 35 -20.16 -8.54 1.54
N GLY A 36 -19.91 -7.42 2.22
CA GLY A 36 -19.20 -6.23 1.73
C GLY A 36 -17.72 -6.43 1.40
N GLY A 37 -17.23 -7.66 1.33
CA GLY A 37 -15.85 -8.06 1.00
C GLY A 37 -15.30 -7.40 -0.27
N GLU A 38 -16.13 -7.19 -1.30
CA GLU A 38 -15.71 -6.57 -2.57
C GLU A 38 -14.97 -5.24 -2.39
N TYR A 39 -15.40 -4.42 -1.43
CA TYR A 39 -14.78 -3.11 -1.19
C TYR A 39 -13.38 -3.23 -0.59
N LEU A 40 -13.19 -4.16 0.35
CA LEU A 40 -11.87 -4.40 0.94
C LEU A 40 -10.93 -5.10 -0.07
N HIS A 41 -11.47 -5.95 -0.94
CA HIS A 41 -10.71 -6.58 -2.03
C HIS A 41 -10.11 -5.53 -2.97
N ALA A 42 -10.93 -4.63 -3.50
CA ALA A 42 -10.44 -3.64 -4.43
C ALA A 42 -9.53 -2.58 -3.79
N THR A 43 -9.80 -2.15 -2.54
CA THR A 43 -8.88 -1.22 -1.87
C THR A 43 -7.52 -1.88 -1.64
N TRP A 44 -7.51 -3.16 -1.25
CA TRP A 44 -6.29 -3.95 -1.06
C TRP A 44 -5.49 -4.04 -2.36
N GLU A 45 -6.09 -4.43 -3.49
CA GLU A 45 -5.38 -4.51 -4.77
C GLU A 45 -4.77 -3.16 -5.18
N VAL A 46 -5.49 -2.07 -4.94
CA VAL A 46 -5.04 -0.72 -5.29
C VAL A 46 -3.87 -0.26 -4.42
N THR A 47 -3.92 -0.48 -3.10
CA THR A 47 -2.79 -0.11 -2.22
C THR A 47 -1.53 -0.91 -2.52
N HIS A 48 -1.65 -2.21 -2.85
CA HIS A 48 -0.50 -3.02 -3.27
C HIS A 48 0.11 -2.50 -4.56
N THR A 49 -0.75 -2.13 -5.52
CA THR A 49 -0.30 -1.60 -6.81
C THR A 49 0.53 -0.33 -6.61
N PHE A 50 0.03 0.64 -5.84
CA PHE A 50 0.77 1.87 -5.58
C PHE A 50 2.06 1.66 -4.76
N LEU A 51 2.04 0.73 -3.81
CA LEU A 51 3.23 0.39 -3.02
C LEU A 51 4.33 -0.21 -3.90
N VAL A 52 4.00 -1.22 -4.70
CA VAL A 52 4.95 -1.87 -5.63
C VAL A 52 5.47 -0.85 -6.64
N LEU A 53 4.59 0.03 -7.12
CA LEU A 53 4.96 1.06 -8.08
C LEU A 53 5.97 2.05 -7.51
N GLY A 54 5.69 2.61 -6.33
CA GLY A 54 6.59 3.53 -5.64
C GLY A 54 7.96 2.90 -5.40
N LEU A 55 7.98 1.63 -4.97
CA LEU A 55 9.21 0.86 -4.76
C LEU A 55 9.99 0.66 -6.07
N ASN A 56 9.34 0.21 -7.15
CA ASN A 56 9.99 -0.02 -8.44
C ASN A 56 10.59 1.26 -9.01
N TYR A 57 9.84 2.36 -8.98
CA TYR A 57 10.34 3.66 -9.43
C TYR A 57 11.50 4.15 -8.58
N PHE A 58 11.47 3.93 -7.27
CA PHE A 58 12.60 4.22 -6.40
C PHE A 58 13.85 3.41 -6.81
N MET A 59 13.71 2.10 -6.99
CA MET A 59 14.84 1.24 -7.37
C MET A 59 15.42 1.58 -8.74
N TRP A 60 14.57 1.93 -9.72
CA TRP A 60 15.01 2.26 -11.07
C TRP A 60 15.63 3.65 -11.18
N LEU A 61 14.99 4.66 -10.56
CA LEU A 61 15.43 6.04 -10.68
C LEU A 61 16.53 6.39 -9.69
N TYR A 62 16.54 5.79 -8.50
CA TYR A 62 17.45 6.15 -7.41
C TYR A 62 18.27 4.95 -6.92
N SER A 63 18.76 4.12 -7.86
CA SER A 63 19.55 2.93 -7.55
C SER A 63 20.78 3.21 -6.67
N SER A 64 21.42 4.37 -6.86
CA SER A 64 22.54 4.85 -6.04
C SER A 64 22.16 5.15 -4.58
N ALA A 65 20.89 5.48 -4.31
CA ALA A 65 20.38 5.76 -2.97
C ALA A 65 19.92 4.51 -2.22
N VAL A 66 19.75 3.38 -2.91
CA VAL A 66 19.11 2.17 -2.34
C VAL A 66 19.83 1.68 -1.08
N VAL A 67 21.17 1.64 -1.09
CA VAL A 67 21.94 1.12 0.05
C VAL A 67 21.80 2.01 1.28
N ASP A 68 21.88 3.33 1.10
CA ASP A 68 21.80 4.28 2.21
C ASP A 68 20.39 4.36 2.78
N VAL A 69 19.38 4.43 1.90
CA VAL A 69 17.97 4.39 2.32
C VAL A 69 17.68 3.07 3.04
N ALA A 70 18.13 1.93 2.49
CA ALA A 70 17.93 0.64 3.13
C ALA A 70 18.52 0.58 4.53
N ARG A 71 19.72 1.15 4.76
CA ARG A 71 20.30 1.24 6.12
C ARG A 71 19.45 2.06 7.07
N ALA A 72 18.87 3.17 6.61
CA ALA A 72 18.02 4.04 7.43
C ALA A 72 16.66 3.40 7.76
N VAL A 73 16.11 2.59 6.86
CA VAL A 73 14.74 2.05 7.00
C VAL A 73 14.66 0.53 7.17
N PHE A 74 15.78 -0.14 7.39
CA PHE A 74 15.88 -1.61 7.47
C PHE A 74 14.87 -2.22 8.45
N VAL A 75 14.90 -1.77 9.71
CA VAL A 75 14.03 -2.30 10.77
C VAL A 75 12.54 -2.04 10.45
N PRO A 76 12.12 -0.81 10.11
CA PRO A 76 10.76 -0.55 9.64
C PRO A 76 10.30 -1.44 8.49
N LEU A 77 11.15 -1.71 7.49
CA LEU A 77 10.81 -2.56 6.35
C LEU A 77 10.66 -4.04 6.74
N ILE A 78 11.54 -4.56 7.60
CA ILE A 78 11.43 -5.94 8.11
C ILE A 78 10.15 -6.11 8.92
N VAL A 79 9.84 -5.15 9.81
CA VAL A 79 8.60 -5.16 10.60
C VAL A 79 7.38 -5.05 9.69
N PHE A 80 7.41 -4.15 8.70
CA PHE A 80 6.34 -4.02 7.71
C PHE A 80 6.10 -5.34 6.97
N GLY A 81 7.15 -6.00 6.48
CA GLY A 81 7.06 -7.27 5.78
C GLY A 81 6.48 -8.39 6.64
N ALA A 82 6.94 -8.53 7.88
CA ALA A 82 6.40 -9.53 8.81
C ALA A 82 4.91 -9.29 9.10
N VAL A 83 4.52 -8.04 9.39
CA VAL A 83 3.13 -7.68 9.67
C VAL A 83 2.25 -7.83 8.44
N PHE A 84 2.77 -7.49 7.27
CA PHE A 84 2.09 -7.68 5.99
C PHE A 84 1.73 -9.14 5.75
N ILE A 85 2.63 -10.08 6.03
CA ILE A 85 2.38 -11.52 5.94
C ILE A 85 1.25 -11.94 6.89
N VAL A 86 1.32 -11.50 8.16
CA VAL A 86 0.27 -11.78 9.15
C VAL A 86 -1.08 -11.23 8.68
N ARG A 87 -1.10 -10.00 8.14
CA ARG A 87 -2.31 -9.40 7.56
C ARG A 87 -2.86 -10.24 6.41
N ALA A 88 -2.01 -10.72 5.51
CA ALA A 88 -2.43 -11.54 4.38
C ALA A 88 -3.05 -12.88 4.84
N ILE A 89 -2.44 -13.55 5.82
CA ILE A 89 -2.99 -14.78 6.42
C ILE A 89 -4.35 -14.50 7.06
N LEU A 90 -4.45 -13.43 7.86
CA LEU A 90 -5.70 -13.04 8.50
C LEU A 90 -6.76 -12.68 7.47
N TYR A 91 -6.41 -12.00 6.40
CA TYR A 91 -7.31 -11.69 5.31
C TYR A 91 -7.91 -12.96 4.68
N VAL A 92 -7.07 -13.93 4.32
CA VAL A 92 -7.53 -15.21 3.79
C VAL A 92 -8.43 -15.93 4.79
N TYR A 93 -8.02 -15.97 6.06
CA TYR A 93 -8.81 -16.59 7.12
C TYR A 93 -10.18 -15.94 7.29
N LEU A 94 -10.21 -14.62 7.42
CA LEU A 94 -11.38 -13.82 7.79
C LEU A 94 -12.41 -13.69 6.67
N PHE A 95 -11.98 -13.73 5.40
CA PHE A 95 -12.84 -13.51 4.23
C PHE A 95 -13.10 -14.76 3.39
N TYR A 96 -12.21 -15.77 3.41
CA TYR A 96 -12.35 -16.96 2.55
C TYR A 96 -12.52 -18.27 3.30
N ILE A 97 -11.85 -18.44 4.46
CA ILE A 97 -11.89 -19.72 5.20
C ILE A 97 -13.03 -19.74 6.23
N LYS A 98 -13.25 -18.62 6.93
CA LYS A 98 -14.24 -18.54 8.01
C LYS A 98 -15.66 -18.73 7.48
N LYS A 99 -16.28 -19.85 7.84
CA LYS A 99 -17.70 -20.15 7.51
C LYS A 99 -18.69 -19.71 8.59
N SER A 100 -18.22 -19.37 9.79
CA SER A 100 -19.08 -19.02 10.92
C SER A 100 -19.62 -17.60 10.80
N MET A 101 -20.92 -17.44 11.01
CA MET A 101 -21.58 -16.13 11.11
C MET A 101 -21.21 -15.36 12.38
N LYS A 102 -20.66 -16.04 13.41
CA LYS A 102 -20.25 -15.39 14.65
C LYS A 102 -18.97 -14.55 14.44
N PRO A 103 -18.88 -13.33 14.97
CA PRO A 103 -17.67 -12.52 14.89
C PRO A 103 -16.48 -13.22 15.56
N ASN A 104 -15.27 -13.04 15.01
CA ASN A 104 -14.03 -13.50 15.64
C ASN A 104 -13.25 -12.26 16.06
N ILE A 105 -13.64 -11.72 17.22
CA ILE A 105 -13.18 -10.42 17.72
C ILE A 105 -11.66 -10.39 17.85
N ALA A 106 -11.03 -11.48 18.28
CA ALA A 106 -9.58 -11.56 18.40
C ALA A 106 -8.90 -11.41 17.03
N ALA A 107 -9.33 -12.17 16.03
CA ALA A 107 -8.76 -12.08 14.69
C ALA A 107 -9.04 -10.70 14.03
N ASP A 108 -10.20 -10.09 14.29
CA ASP A 108 -10.51 -8.74 13.82
C ASP A 108 -9.59 -7.68 14.43
N TRP A 109 -9.30 -7.78 15.73
CA TRP A 109 -8.34 -6.90 16.40
C TRP A 109 -6.92 -7.06 15.86
N VAL A 110 -6.43 -8.29 15.71
CA VAL A 110 -5.08 -8.52 15.15
C VAL A 110 -5.02 -7.97 13.73
N PHE A 111 -6.07 -8.14 12.93
CA PHE A 111 -6.14 -7.58 11.58
C PHE A 111 -6.08 -6.05 11.57
N ALA A 112 -6.81 -5.37 12.47
CA ALA A 112 -6.77 -3.91 12.61
C ALA A 112 -5.40 -3.42 13.10
N LEU A 113 -4.78 -4.10 14.08
CA LEU A 113 -3.45 -3.78 14.59
C LEU A 113 -2.37 -3.94 13.52
N CYS A 114 -2.50 -4.93 12.62
CA CYS A 114 -1.60 -5.04 11.47
C CYS A 114 -1.64 -3.78 10.60
N HIS A 115 -2.82 -3.22 10.34
CA HIS A 115 -2.94 -1.99 9.55
C HIS A 115 -2.28 -0.80 10.27
N ILE A 116 -2.44 -0.65 11.59
CA ILE A 116 -1.76 0.43 12.34
C ILE A 116 -0.25 0.30 12.21
N MET A 117 0.29 -0.89 12.49
CA MET A 117 1.74 -1.09 12.48
C MET A 117 2.31 -0.85 11.07
N MET A 118 1.64 -1.37 10.04
CA MET A 118 2.01 -1.11 8.66
C MET A 118 1.96 0.37 8.29
N PHE A 119 0.93 1.10 8.74
CA PHE A 119 0.79 2.54 8.50
C PHE A 119 1.95 3.32 9.12
N ILE A 120 2.33 2.99 10.36
CA ILE A 120 3.47 3.61 11.05
C ILE A 120 4.77 3.33 10.28
N CYS A 121 5.04 2.06 9.96
CA CYS A 121 6.26 1.67 9.25
C CYS A 121 6.37 2.35 7.88
N ILE A 122 5.32 2.32 7.06
CA ILE A 122 5.37 2.88 5.71
C ILE A 122 5.43 4.41 5.72
N SER A 123 4.79 5.08 6.68
CA SER A 123 4.90 6.53 6.86
C SER A 123 6.33 6.92 7.22
N TYR A 124 6.95 6.19 8.15
CA TYR A 124 8.36 6.39 8.49
C TYR A 124 9.28 6.18 7.29
N VAL A 125 9.12 5.05 6.58
CA VAL A 125 9.92 4.73 5.37
C VAL A 125 9.79 5.83 4.33
N THR A 126 8.56 6.27 4.05
CA THR A 126 8.26 7.32 3.06
C THR A 126 8.93 8.63 3.46
N PHE A 127 8.82 9.03 4.72
CA PHE A 127 9.42 10.26 5.22
C PHE A 127 10.95 10.22 5.20
N ALA A 128 11.56 9.14 5.69
CA ALA A 128 13.00 8.96 5.71
C ALA A 128 13.59 8.93 4.28
N ALA A 129 12.99 8.15 3.38
CA ALA A 129 13.41 8.09 1.99
C ALA A 129 13.26 9.45 1.29
N ALA A 130 12.13 10.14 1.47
CA ALA A 130 11.92 11.47 0.89
C ALA A 130 12.96 12.48 1.41
N LEU A 131 13.22 12.49 2.73
CA LEU A 131 14.23 13.37 3.31
C LEU A 131 15.61 13.12 2.71
N MET A 132 16.03 11.84 2.63
CA MET A 132 17.33 11.47 2.07
C MET A 132 17.45 11.83 0.59
N LEU A 133 16.41 11.58 -0.20
CA LEU A 133 16.38 11.96 -1.63
C LEU A 133 16.45 13.48 -1.84
N LEU A 134 15.85 14.26 -0.94
CA LEU A 134 15.88 15.72 -0.99
C LEU A 134 17.19 16.32 -0.46
N SER A 135 17.85 15.67 0.51
CA SER A 135 19.03 16.23 1.19
C SER A 135 20.37 15.78 0.62
N ALA A 136 20.46 14.58 0.03
CA ALA A 136 21.75 13.95 -0.30
C ALA A 136 22.15 14.03 -1.78
N HIS A 137 21.50 14.89 -2.58
CA HIS A 137 21.83 15.12 -4.00
C HIS A 137 21.95 13.83 -4.84
N TYR A 138 21.06 12.86 -4.62
CA TYR A 138 21.03 11.66 -5.45
C TYR A 138 20.55 12.01 -6.87
N GLU A 139 21.41 11.79 -7.86
CA GLU A 139 21.07 11.98 -9.26
C GLU A 139 20.15 10.85 -9.75
N PRO A 140 18.97 11.17 -10.32
CA PRO A 140 18.07 10.17 -10.83
C PRO A 140 18.57 9.57 -12.16
N ASN A 141 18.22 8.31 -12.41
CA ASN A 141 18.53 7.66 -13.68
C ASN A 141 17.65 8.20 -14.82
N HIS A 142 18.18 9.20 -15.52
CA HIS A 142 17.49 9.87 -16.65
C HIS A 142 17.29 8.97 -17.87
N ILE A 143 18.04 7.88 -18.01
CA ILE A 143 17.91 6.95 -19.15
C ILE A 143 16.59 6.19 -19.05
N LEU A 144 16.18 5.82 -17.84
CA LEU A 144 14.95 5.04 -17.62
C LEU A 144 13.70 5.92 -17.62
N LEU A 145 13.82 7.20 -17.29
CA LEU A 145 12.71 8.16 -17.16
C LEU A 145 11.71 8.14 -18.34
N PRO A 146 12.12 8.21 -19.62
CA PRO A 146 11.21 8.13 -20.77
C PRO A 146 10.42 6.83 -20.84
N LEU A 147 11.03 5.70 -20.41
CA LEU A 147 10.41 4.37 -20.43
C LEU A 147 9.31 4.23 -19.36
N LEU A 148 9.31 5.08 -18.33
CA LEU A 148 8.32 5.04 -17.25
C LEU A 148 7.00 5.74 -17.61
N TYR A 149 7.02 6.70 -18.53
CA TYR A 149 5.82 7.46 -18.93
C TYR A 149 4.72 6.57 -19.53
N PRO A 150 5.00 5.62 -20.45
CA PRO A 150 3.98 4.70 -20.96
C PRO A 150 3.33 3.89 -19.83
N GLY A 151 4.14 3.39 -18.89
CA GLY A 151 3.63 2.66 -17.72
C GLY A 151 2.68 3.51 -16.88
N LEU A 152 3.01 4.79 -16.67
CA LEU A 152 2.19 5.72 -15.89
C LEU A 152 0.84 5.98 -16.57
N VAL A 153 0.81 6.12 -17.90
CA VAL A 153 -0.42 6.26 -18.68
C VAL A 153 -1.27 4.99 -18.62
N LEU A 154 -0.64 3.81 -18.72
CA LEU A 154 -1.34 2.51 -18.66
C LEU A 154 -1.87 2.18 -17.26
N MET A 155 -1.23 2.68 -16.20
CA MET A 155 -1.69 2.44 -14.83
C MET A 155 -2.93 3.22 -14.45
N ILE A 156 -3.16 4.40 -15.03
CA ILE A 156 -4.38 5.17 -14.78
C ILE A 156 -5.63 4.32 -15.04
N PRO A 157 -5.85 3.72 -16.23
CA PRO A 157 -7.01 2.86 -16.46
C PRO A 157 -6.96 1.57 -15.62
N LEU A 158 -5.79 0.97 -15.43
CA LEU A 158 -5.64 -0.26 -14.65
C LEU A 158 -6.09 -0.11 -13.19
N ILE A 159 -5.92 1.08 -12.62
CA ILE A 159 -6.34 1.40 -11.24
C ILE A 159 -7.73 2.05 -11.20
N SER A 160 -8.01 3.00 -12.11
CA SER A 160 -9.27 3.76 -12.10
C SER A 160 -10.48 2.94 -12.53
N VAL A 161 -10.31 1.95 -13.42
CA VAL A 161 -11.42 1.11 -13.88
C VAL A 161 -11.97 0.22 -12.76
N PRO A 162 -11.15 -0.57 -12.02
CA PRO A 162 -11.64 -1.32 -10.87
C PRO A 162 -12.31 -0.42 -9.82
N LEU A 163 -11.69 0.73 -9.49
CA LEU A 163 -12.25 1.70 -8.55
C LEU A 163 -13.60 2.25 -9.03
N TYR A 164 -13.72 2.62 -10.31
CA TYR A 164 -14.96 3.12 -10.88
C TYR A 164 -16.10 2.10 -10.77
N PHE A 165 -15.82 0.85 -11.12
CA PHE A 165 -16.81 -0.21 -10.98
C PHE A 165 -17.19 -0.41 -9.51
N LEU A 166 -16.22 -0.40 -8.59
CA LEU A 166 -16.44 -0.52 -7.15
C LEU A 166 -17.43 0.50 -6.57
N TYR A 167 -17.27 1.78 -6.95
CA TYR A 167 -18.09 2.87 -6.43
C TYR A 167 -19.44 3.01 -7.15
N LYS A 168 -19.54 2.55 -8.40
CA LYS A 168 -20.78 2.63 -9.18
C LYS A 168 -21.73 1.45 -8.94
N THR A 169 -21.22 0.24 -8.74
CA THR A 169 -22.06 -0.95 -8.50
C THR A 169 -22.68 -0.97 -7.11
N LYS A 170 -22.04 -0.35 -6.10
CA LYS A 170 -22.58 -0.25 -4.72
C LYS A 170 -23.70 0.78 -4.51
N ARG A 171 -24.06 1.59 -5.52
CA ARG A 171 -25.20 2.53 -5.44
C ARG A 171 -26.55 1.89 -5.81
N ARG A 172 -26.61 0.57 -6.01
CA ARG A 172 -27.84 -0.17 -6.28
C ARG A 172 -28.11 -1.21 -5.20
#